data_AF-A0AAD6ENK8-F1
#
_entry.id   AF-A0AAD6ENK8-F1
#
_cell.length_a   1.000
_cell.length_b   1.000
_cell.length_c   1.000
_cell.angle_alpha   90.00
_cell.angle_beta   90.00
_cell.angle_gamma   90.00
#
_symmetry.space_group_name_H-M   'P 1'
#
loop_
_entity.id
_entity.type
_entity.pdbx_description
1 polymer ?
#
loop_
_entity_poly.entity_id
_entity_poly.type
_entity_poly.pdbx_seq_one_letter_code
_entity_poly.pdbx_strand_id
1 'polypeptide(L)'
;METNAASASDTEHRGDHQTAKVPLLLSRAYARCKSTMNDELKSFRVCLKCCLLDHSSLHSIVLSFSAFFLFTFMVPLATSLSIFTNTTPSSVVTFHRLAQLPTSGLAMIAFVIFTAFIRRHGGLRRLLFLDDGMQRDTSLVRRRYALEINRTFRRHLALILLPSFLLELAHKIVLFSSVHVSMPFFTDALQNINYDVPWRAVVFLLVLASWIYRTTVFLLVCVLFRLTCELQILRFEGLYEMFKVDRSEVEWAEVIFQEHGRIKMQLLETSHRYRAFLIACMVTITVSQLGTLILVLSSKAPKDFCNTGDLLVCSVVQLSGFVMCLFGAARITHRAQRVVSIASKWHMRMSCQPNGKHVSDSTEEDGYTSDYDHPAYQPAQHGSKAANSMQLSSMEETAASSVRQALVTYLHYNSGGITIFGFALDRGLLHTLFAFEMTLVLWILSKVVVLS
;
A
#
# COMPACT_ATOMS: atom_id res chain seq x y z
N MET A 1 -67.84 12.91 -7.37
CA MET A 1 -67.75 14.25 -7.99
C MET A 1 -66.34 14.41 -8.51
N GLU A 2 -66.00 13.70 -9.59
CA GLU A 2 -66.27 14.11 -10.98
C GLU A 2 -65.64 15.46 -11.31
N THR A 3 -64.56 15.42 -12.09
CA THR A 3 -64.44 16.16 -13.34
C THR A 3 -63.28 15.57 -14.16
N ASN A 4 -63.69 14.69 -15.08
CA ASN A 4 -63.02 14.37 -16.35
C ASN A 4 -62.86 15.67 -17.16
N ALA A 5 -61.70 15.97 -17.73
CA ALA A 5 -61.16 15.50 -19.02
C ALA A 5 -61.76 16.19 -20.26
N ALA A 6 -60.88 16.85 -21.04
CA ALA A 6 -60.87 17.10 -22.50
C ALA A 6 -59.97 18.33 -22.75
N SER A 7 -59.19 18.50 -23.82
CA SER A 7 -58.76 17.72 -24.99
C SER A 7 -57.90 18.68 -25.83
N ALA A 8 -56.83 18.21 -26.49
CA ALA A 8 -56.18 18.74 -27.72
C ALA A 8 -54.68 18.37 -27.70
N SER A 9 -54.28 17.24 -28.31
CA SER A 9 -53.76 17.15 -29.69
C SER A 9 -52.48 17.97 -29.91
N ASP A 10 -51.33 17.29 -30.02
CA ASP A 10 -50.67 17.16 -31.33
C ASP A 10 -49.46 16.23 -31.29
N THR A 11 -49.25 15.60 -32.45
CA THR A 11 -48.34 14.50 -32.72
C THR A 11 -47.07 15.08 -33.31
N GLU A 12 -45.90 14.80 -32.74
CA GLU A 12 -44.64 14.97 -33.49
C GLU A 12 -43.64 13.85 -33.16
N HIS A 13 -43.39 13.03 -34.18
CA HIS A 13 -42.35 12.02 -34.27
C HIS A 13 -41.00 12.73 -34.48
N ARG A 14 -40.01 12.56 -33.58
CA ARG A 14 -38.60 12.80 -33.96
C ARG A 14 -37.57 12.11 -33.07
N GLY A 15 -36.90 11.12 -33.67
CA GLY A 15 -35.44 10.96 -33.59
C GLY A 15 -34.85 10.30 -32.34
N ASP A 16 -34.52 9.02 -32.48
CA ASP A 16 -33.44 8.38 -31.74
C ASP A 16 -32.14 9.22 -31.85
N HIS A 17 -31.66 9.73 -30.72
CA HIS A 17 -30.26 10.14 -30.59
C HIS A 17 -29.56 9.37 -29.49
N GLN A 18 -28.81 8.39 -29.99
CA GLN A 18 -27.70 7.66 -29.42
C GLN A 18 -26.87 8.46 -28.41
N THR A 19 -26.69 7.83 -27.26
CA THR A 19 -25.89 8.26 -26.11
C THR A 19 -24.40 8.35 -26.46
N ALA A 20 -23.94 9.54 -26.84
CA ALA A 20 -22.52 9.86 -26.93
C ALA A 20 -21.96 10.23 -25.54
N LYS A 21 -21.16 9.34 -24.96
CA LYS A 21 -20.34 9.58 -23.77
C LYS A 21 -19.25 10.60 -24.10
N VAL A 22 -19.47 11.86 -23.75
CA VAL A 22 -18.44 12.91 -23.76
C VAL A 22 -17.70 12.90 -22.42
N PRO A 23 -16.35 12.90 -22.38
CA PRO A 23 -15.60 12.83 -21.13
C PRO A 23 -15.67 14.15 -20.35
N LEU A 24 -16.07 14.04 -19.08
CA LEU A 24 -16.17 15.08 -18.06
C LEU A 24 -14.80 15.66 -17.66
N LEU A 25 -14.11 16.39 -18.55
CA LEU A 25 -12.90 17.14 -18.19
C LEU A 25 -12.78 18.46 -18.97
N LEU A 26 -13.68 19.41 -18.73
CA LEU A 26 -13.35 20.86 -18.73
C LEU A 26 -14.58 21.66 -18.33
N SER A 27 -14.84 21.82 -17.03
CA SER A 27 -15.73 22.89 -16.57
C SER A 27 -14.91 23.91 -15.80
N ARG A 28 -15.02 25.15 -16.28
CA ARG A 28 -14.31 26.38 -15.91
C ARG A 28 -14.53 26.83 -14.45
N ALA A 29 -15.20 26.01 -13.63
CA ALA A 29 -15.52 26.25 -12.22
C ALA A 29 -14.46 25.74 -11.23
N TYR A 30 -13.36 25.11 -11.69
CA TYR A 30 -12.31 24.56 -10.81
C TYR A 30 -11.12 25.50 -10.55
N ALA A 31 -11.25 26.79 -10.88
CA ALA A 31 -10.33 27.80 -10.41
C ALA A 31 -10.73 28.20 -8.98
N ARG A 32 -9.85 27.94 -8.00
CA ARG A 32 -9.92 28.33 -6.58
C ARG A 32 -10.49 27.29 -5.59
N CYS A 33 -9.86 26.11 -5.54
CA CYS A 33 -9.74 25.36 -4.29
C CYS A 33 -8.27 25.32 -3.90
N LYS A 34 -7.83 26.32 -3.12
CA LYS A 34 -6.57 26.27 -2.39
C LYS A 34 -6.79 25.34 -1.19
N SER A 35 -6.95 24.04 -1.44
CA SER A 35 -7.05 23.06 -0.36
C SER A 35 -5.71 23.06 0.36
N THR A 36 -5.71 23.59 1.58
CA THR A 36 -4.54 23.69 2.43
C THR A 36 -3.85 22.33 2.50
N MET A 37 -2.59 22.28 2.09
CA MET A 37 -1.75 21.07 2.02
C MET A 37 -1.66 20.30 3.35
N ASN A 38 -2.13 20.91 4.45
CA ASN A 38 -2.20 20.35 5.78
C ASN A 38 -3.39 19.40 6.01
N ASP A 39 -4.46 19.47 5.21
CA ASP A 39 -5.65 18.63 5.41
C ASP A 39 -5.48 17.19 4.92
N GLU A 40 -4.60 16.95 3.93
CA GLU A 40 -4.46 15.64 3.27
C GLU A 40 -3.99 14.54 4.23
N LEU A 41 -3.18 14.90 5.24
CA LEU A 41 -2.60 13.98 6.24
C LEU A 41 -3.23 14.15 7.63
N LYS A 42 -4.33 14.89 7.76
CA LYS A 42 -4.94 15.18 9.07
C LYS A 42 -5.34 13.91 9.82
N SER A 43 -6.05 12.99 9.16
CA SER A 43 -6.47 11.72 9.77
C SER A 43 -5.27 10.86 10.18
N PHE A 44 -4.20 10.88 9.39
CA PHE A 44 -2.99 10.13 9.68
C PHE A 44 -2.27 10.69 10.91
N ARG A 45 -2.12 12.03 10.98
CA ARG A 45 -1.50 12.71 12.12
C ARG A 45 -2.32 12.55 13.40
N VAL A 46 -3.66 12.60 13.30
CA VAL A 46 -4.55 12.31 14.43
C VAL A 46 -4.32 10.89 14.91
N CYS A 47 -4.23 9.91 14.01
CA CYS A 47 -3.93 8.52 14.39
C CYS A 47 -2.56 8.40 15.07
N LEU A 48 -1.49 9.01 14.53
CA LEU A 48 -0.17 9.02 15.18
C LEU A 48 -0.23 9.64 16.58
N LYS A 49 -0.96 10.75 16.75
CA LYS A 49 -1.17 11.38 18.06
C LYS A 49 -1.92 10.47 19.02
N CYS A 50 -3.02 9.84 18.57
CA CYS A 50 -3.76 8.85 19.35
C CYS A 50 -2.89 7.64 19.74
N CYS A 51 -1.94 7.25 18.89
CA CYS A 51 -1.00 6.18 19.15
C CYS A 51 0.26 6.61 19.92
N LEU A 52 0.37 7.89 20.35
CA LEU A 52 1.56 8.46 21.00
C LEU A 52 2.85 8.34 20.15
N LEU A 53 2.73 8.33 18.82
CA LEU A 53 3.84 8.27 17.86
C LEU A 53 4.09 9.63 17.17
N ASP A 54 3.74 10.73 17.84
CA ASP A 54 3.91 12.07 17.29
C ASP A 54 5.35 12.57 17.48
N HIS A 55 6.02 12.89 16.37
CA HIS A 55 7.37 13.46 16.33
C HIS A 55 7.37 14.94 15.91
N SER A 56 6.25 15.65 16.07
CA SER A 56 6.09 17.03 15.62
C SER A 56 6.86 18.06 16.44
N SER A 57 7.09 17.80 17.73
CA SER A 57 7.80 18.70 18.66
C SER A 57 8.77 17.90 19.53
N LEU A 58 9.77 18.57 20.11
CA LEU A 58 10.74 17.92 21.00
C LEU A 58 10.05 17.26 22.21
N HIS A 59 9.04 17.90 22.78
CA HIS A 59 8.23 17.33 23.85
C HIS A 59 7.47 16.07 23.38
N SER A 60 6.87 16.10 22.19
CA SER A 60 6.18 14.92 21.63
C SER A 60 7.15 13.77 21.35
N ILE A 61 8.39 14.05 20.95
CA ILE A 61 9.44 13.04 20.79
C ILE A 61 9.75 12.38 22.14
N VAL A 62 10.02 13.17 23.18
CA VAL A 62 10.30 12.63 24.52
C VAL A 62 9.11 11.79 25.03
N LEU A 63 7.88 12.29 24.85
CA LEU A 63 6.67 11.57 25.21
C LEU A 63 6.52 10.26 24.44
N SER A 64 6.83 10.26 23.14
CA SER A 64 6.75 9.06 22.29
C SER A 64 7.77 8.00 22.69
N PHE A 65 9.01 8.39 22.97
CA PHE A 65 10.05 7.48 23.47
C PHE A 65 9.72 6.95 24.87
N SER A 66 9.19 7.80 25.75
CA SER A 66 8.74 7.41 27.09
C SER A 66 7.59 6.39 27.02
N ALA A 67 6.56 6.66 26.22
CA ALA A 67 5.44 5.75 26.03
C ALA A 67 5.90 4.43 25.39
N PHE A 68 6.80 4.50 24.41
CA PHE A 68 7.39 3.33 23.78
C PHE A 68 8.10 2.45 24.81
N PHE A 69 8.98 3.02 25.64
CA PHE A 69 9.71 2.26 26.64
C PHE A 69 8.78 1.66 27.71
N LEU A 70 7.80 2.44 28.17
CA LEU A 70 6.81 2.02 29.15
C LEU A 70 5.98 0.82 28.65
N PHE A 71 5.36 0.94 27.48
CA PHE A 71 4.44 -0.07 26.96
C PHE A 71 5.14 -1.25 26.28
N THR A 72 6.38 -1.10 25.82
CA THR A 72 7.12 -2.15 25.09
C THR A 72 8.02 -2.98 26.00
N PHE A 73 8.60 -2.39 27.05
CA PHE A 73 9.52 -3.10 27.94
C PHE A 73 9.03 -3.15 29.39
N MET A 74 8.69 -2.01 29.98
CA MET A 74 8.40 -1.97 31.43
C MET A 74 7.14 -2.74 31.81
N VAL A 75 6.02 -2.50 31.13
CA VAL A 75 4.77 -3.24 31.41
C VAL A 75 4.95 -4.73 31.13
N PRO A 76 5.50 -5.14 29.97
CA PRO A 76 5.78 -6.55 29.71
C PRO A 76 6.70 -7.24 30.72
N LEU A 77 7.78 -6.58 31.13
CA LEU A 77 8.73 -7.13 32.08
C LEU A 77 8.08 -7.30 33.46
N ALA A 78 7.33 -6.28 33.92
CA ALA A 78 6.61 -6.32 35.19
C ALA A 78 5.59 -7.48 35.24
N THR A 79 4.86 -7.75 34.15
CA THR A 79 3.92 -8.88 34.12
C THR A 79 4.65 -10.21 34.17
N SER A 80 5.76 -10.35 33.42
CA SER A 80 6.55 -11.58 33.39
C SER A 80 7.17 -11.93 34.74
N LEU A 81 7.65 -10.93 35.49
CA LEU A 81 8.24 -11.09 36.82
C LEU A 81 7.19 -11.38 37.88
N SER A 82 6.00 -10.79 37.76
CA SER A 82 4.93 -11.01 38.73
C SER A 82 4.40 -12.45 38.68
N ILE A 83 4.30 -13.06 37.49
CA ILE A 83 3.87 -14.45 37.31
C ILE A 83 4.85 -15.45 37.96
N PHE A 84 6.13 -15.09 38.08
CA PHE A 84 7.16 -15.92 38.69
C PHE A 84 6.94 -16.18 40.20
N THR A 85 6.11 -15.38 40.87
CA THR A 85 6.11 -15.33 42.34
C THR A 85 5.10 -16.23 43.05
N ASN A 86 4.07 -16.80 42.42
CA ASN A 86 3.16 -17.73 43.13
C ASN A 86 2.48 -18.75 42.19
N THR A 87 2.67 -20.03 42.51
CA THR A 87 1.75 -21.17 42.26
C THR A 87 1.27 -21.51 40.84
N THR A 88 1.82 -20.93 39.76
CA THR A 88 1.40 -21.28 38.39
C THR A 88 2.29 -22.37 37.75
N PRO A 89 1.72 -23.29 36.96
CA PRO A 89 2.50 -24.34 36.30
C PRO A 89 3.51 -23.72 35.32
N SER A 90 4.74 -24.23 35.33
CA SER A 90 5.89 -23.72 34.57
C SER A 90 5.66 -23.57 33.06
N SER A 91 4.71 -24.33 32.50
CA SER A 91 4.30 -24.25 31.11
C SER A 91 3.62 -22.93 30.76
N VAL A 92 2.67 -22.46 31.57
CA VAL A 92 1.90 -21.20 31.38
C VAL A 92 2.83 -19.99 31.29
N VAL A 93 3.81 -19.93 32.20
CA VAL A 93 4.82 -18.87 32.27
C VAL A 93 5.72 -18.85 31.03
N THR A 94 5.97 -20.02 30.45
CA THR A 94 6.80 -20.18 29.26
C THR A 94 6.04 -19.75 28.00
N PHE A 95 4.75 -20.11 27.88
CA PHE A 95 3.89 -19.64 26.78
C PHE A 95 3.72 -18.12 26.78
N HIS A 96 3.46 -17.52 27.95
CA HIS A 96 3.32 -16.06 28.07
C HIS A 96 4.59 -15.31 27.65
N ARG A 97 5.77 -15.75 28.11
CA ARG A 97 7.06 -15.16 27.70
C ARG A 97 7.31 -15.30 26.20
N LEU A 98 6.97 -16.46 25.63
CA LEU A 98 7.16 -16.72 24.21
C LEU A 98 6.22 -15.89 23.33
N ALA A 99 5.01 -15.53 23.80
CA ALA A 99 4.13 -14.59 23.09
C ALA A 99 4.61 -13.13 23.20
N GLN A 100 5.25 -12.79 24.32
CA GLN A 100 5.64 -11.43 24.67
C GLN A 100 6.94 -10.97 24.00
N LEU A 101 7.90 -11.87 23.79
CA LEU A 101 9.18 -11.56 23.15
C LEU A 101 9.03 -11.12 21.69
N PRO A 102 8.31 -11.85 20.81
CA PRO A 102 8.15 -11.48 19.40
C PRO A 102 7.35 -10.21 19.23
N THR A 103 6.28 -10.02 20.02
CA THR A 103 5.45 -8.80 19.98
C THR A 103 6.24 -7.56 20.35
N SER A 104 7.08 -7.64 21.39
CA SER A 104 7.93 -6.52 21.82
C SER A 104 9.09 -6.30 20.86
N GLY A 105 9.69 -7.38 20.32
CA GLY A 105 10.73 -7.31 19.30
C GLY A 105 10.25 -6.64 18.00
N LEU A 106 9.09 -7.05 17.48
CA LEU A 106 8.48 -6.44 16.30
C LEU A 106 8.09 -4.98 16.53
N ALA A 107 7.55 -4.65 17.70
CA ALA A 107 7.26 -3.26 18.07
C ALA A 107 8.55 -2.41 18.14
N MET A 108 9.65 -2.96 18.67
CA MET A 108 10.95 -2.29 18.69
C MET A 108 11.50 -2.05 17.30
N ILE A 109 11.54 -3.08 16.45
CA ILE A 109 11.98 -2.98 15.06
C ILE A 109 11.14 -1.93 14.32
N ALA A 110 9.82 -1.99 14.46
CA ALA A 110 8.90 -1.05 13.84
C ALA A 110 9.12 0.39 14.33
N PHE A 111 9.25 0.61 15.64
CA PHE A 111 9.48 1.93 16.22
C PHE A 111 10.80 2.53 15.74
N VAL A 112 11.91 1.77 15.82
CA VAL A 112 13.24 2.24 15.38
C VAL A 112 13.21 2.65 13.91
N ILE A 113 12.60 1.83 13.06
CA ILE A 113 12.51 2.09 11.62
C ILE A 113 11.62 3.30 11.34
N PHE A 114 10.47 3.40 12.01
CA PHE A 114 9.58 4.55 11.90
C PHE A 114 10.26 5.86 12.32
N THR A 115 10.92 5.88 13.48
CA THR A 115 11.65 7.06 13.96
C THR A 115 12.83 7.40 13.04
N ALA A 116 13.54 6.40 12.52
CA ALA A 116 14.62 6.61 11.55
C ALA A 116 14.09 7.28 10.28
N PHE A 117 12.91 6.87 9.79
CA PHE A 117 12.28 7.48 8.62
C PHE A 117 11.87 8.93 8.85
N ILE A 118 11.22 9.22 9.98
CA ILE A 118 10.80 10.60 10.28
C ILE A 118 12.01 11.52 10.41
N ARG A 119 13.05 11.09 11.14
CA ARG A 119 14.26 11.89 11.35
C ARG A 119 15.06 12.10 10.07
N ARG A 120 15.24 11.05 9.27
CA ARG A 120 16.07 11.13 8.05
C ARG A 120 15.41 11.90 6.92
N HIS A 121 14.09 11.86 6.82
CA HIS A 121 13.36 12.44 5.69
C HIS A 121 12.60 13.73 6.04
N GLY A 122 12.77 14.28 7.25
CA GLY A 122 12.17 15.57 7.62
C GLY A 122 10.64 15.56 7.66
N GLY A 123 10.02 14.39 7.83
CA GLY A 123 8.58 14.25 8.03
C GLY A 123 7.88 13.22 7.13
N LEU A 124 6.61 13.00 7.45
CA LEU A 124 5.77 11.97 6.86
C LEU A 124 5.46 12.22 5.37
N ARG A 125 5.34 13.48 4.94
CA ARG A 125 4.98 13.82 3.56
C ARG A 125 6.07 13.43 2.57
N ARG A 126 7.33 13.66 2.96
CA ARG A 126 8.50 13.25 2.18
C ARG A 126 8.69 11.74 2.19
N LEU A 127 8.33 11.06 3.28
CA LEU A 127 8.34 9.59 3.34
C LEU A 127 7.40 8.96 2.29
N LEU A 128 6.21 9.54 2.10
CA LEU A 128 5.25 9.06 1.09
C LEU A 128 5.51 9.67 -0.32
N PHE A 129 6.60 10.42 -0.51
CA PHE A 129 6.94 11.10 -1.77
C PHE A 129 5.87 12.08 -2.28
N LEU A 130 5.08 12.68 -1.37
CA LEU A 130 4.06 13.68 -1.71
C LEU A 130 4.66 15.07 -2.00
N ASP A 131 5.91 15.32 -1.62
CA ASP A 131 6.57 16.61 -1.89
C ASP A 131 7.12 16.68 -3.33
N ASP A 132 7.98 15.73 -3.71
CA ASP A 132 8.65 15.75 -5.03
C ASP A 132 7.72 15.37 -6.20
N GLY A 133 6.70 14.55 -5.95
CA GLY A 133 5.78 14.10 -7.01
C GLY A 133 4.67 15.09 -7.35
N MET A 134 4.15 15.84 -6.36
CA MET A 134 2.91 16.60 -6.52
C MET A 134 3.10 18.01 -7.10
N GLN A 135 4.32 18.52 -7.22
CA GLN A 135 4.57 19.83 -7.83
C GLN A 135 4.19 19.88 -9.31
N ARG A 136 4.19 18.73 -10.01
CA ARG A 136 3.81 18.62 -11.43
C ARG A 136 2.39 18.09 -11.67
N ASP A 137 1.73 17.58 -10.63
CA ASP A 137 0.40 16.94 -10.75
C ASP A 137 -0.75 17.92 -10.52
N THR A 138 -1.77 17.85 -11.39
CA THR A 138 -3.02 18.63 -11.30
C THR A 138 -3.71 18.45 -9.95
N SER A 139 -4.36 19.50 -9.44
CA SER A 139 -5.08 19.50 -8.14
C SER A 139 -6.10 18.36 -7.97
N LEU A 140 -6.71 17.89 -9.07
CA LEU A 140 -7.64 16.75 -9.08
C LEU A 140 -6.94 15.41 -8.80
N VAL A 141 -5.74 15.20 -9.37
CA VAL A 141 -4.93 14.00 -9.17
C VAL A 141 -4.44 13.95 -7.72
N ARG A 142 -4.01 15.10 -7.19
CA ARG A 142 -3.65 15.28 -5.78
C ARG A 142 -4.78 14.93 -4.81
N ARG A 143 -6.01 15.37 -5.11
CA ARG A 143 -7.19 15.03 -4.30
C ARG A 143 -7.49 13.52 -4.33
N ARG A 144 -7.30 12.85 -5.48
CA ARG A 144 -7.40 11.38 -5.57
C ARG A 144 -6.37 10.70 -4.67
N TYR A 145 -5.11 11.16 -4.67
CA TYR A 145 -4.07 10.64 -3.77
C TYR A 145 -4.43 10.80 -2.30
N ALA A 146 -4.87 11.98 -1.87
CA ALA A 146 -5.26 12.24 -0.48
C ALA A 146 -6.45 11.40 -0.01
N LEU A 147 -7.44 11.18 -0.89
CA LEU A 147 -8.58 10.31 -0.61
C LEU A 147 -8.14 8.85 -0.48
N GLU A 148 -7.27 8.37 -1.37
CA GLU A 148 -6.76 7.01 -1.33
C GLU A 148 -5.94 6.76 -0.06
N ILE A 149 -5.07 7.70 0.32
CA ILE A 149 -4.28 7.65 1.54
C ILE A 149 -5.17 7.47 2.78
N ASN A 150 -6.16 8.35 2.97
CA ASN A 150 -6.98 8.35 4.17
C ASN A 150 -7.93 7.14 4.25
N ARG A 151 -8.40 6.66 3.09
CA ARG A 151 -9.26 5.48 3.00
C ARG A 151 -8.46 4.21 3.29
N THR A 152 -7.34 4.03 2.61
CA THR A 152 -6.52 2.82 2.67
C THR A 152 -5.85 2.68 4.03
N PHE A 153 -5.34 3.77 4.59
CA PHE A 153 -4.75 3.79 5.94
C PHE A 153 -5.73 3.30 7.02
N ARG A 154 -6.88 3.98 7.16
CA ARG A 154 -7.87 3.64 8.20
C ARG A 154 -8.48 2.28 7.99
N ARG A 155 -8.82 1.94 6.73
CA ARG A 155 -9.43 0.66 6.42
C ARG A 155 -8.50 -0.50 6.79
N HIS A 156 -7.22 -0.47 6.40
CA HIS A 156 -6.32 -1.58 6.72
C HIS A 156 -5.98 -1.67 8.21
N LEU A 157 -5.74 -0.53 8.86
CA LEU A 157 -5.48 -0.53 10.30
C LEU A 157 -6.69 -1.05 11.08
N ALA A 158 -7.90 -0.56 10.78
CA ALA A 158 -9.11 -1.02 11.46
C ALA A 158 -9.45 -2.48 11.13
N LEU A 159 -9.31 -2.91 9.87
CA LEU A 159 -9.64 -4.27 9.46
C LEU A 159 -8.76 -5.33 10.13
N ILE A 160 -7.50 -5.01 10.45
CA ILE A 160 -6.59 -5.94 11.14
C ILE A 160 -6.66 -5.76 12.66
N LEU A 161 -6.65 -4.52 13.16
CA LEU A 161 -6.60 -4.26 14.59
C LEU A 161 -7.92 -4.57 15.31
N LEU A 162 -9.07 -4.25 14.71
CA LEU A 162 -10.38 -4.43 15.34
C LEU A 162 -10.71 -5.91 15.67
N PRO A 163 -10.62 -6.88 14.72
CA PRO A 163 -10.95 -8.26 15.04
C PRO A 163 -9.98 -8.87 16.06
N SER A 164 -8.69 -8.53 15.96
CA SER A 164 -7.69 -9.01 16.92
C SER A 164 -7.90 -8.41 18.31
N PHE A 165 -8.28 -7.14 18.40
CA PHE A 165 -8.60 -6.50 19.68
C PHE A 165 -9.80 -7.16 20.36
N LEU A 166 -10.88 -7.45 19.61
CA LEU A 166 -12.04 -8.14 20.17
C LEU A 166 -11.68 -9.53 20.70
N LEU A 167 -10.84 -10.26 19.95
CA LEU A 167 -10.40 -11.60 20.34
C LEU A 167 -9.50 -11.58 21.59
N GLU A 168 -8.54 -10.66 21.65
CA GLU A 168 -7.67 -10.46 22.82
C GLU A 168 -8.48 -10.01 24.05
N LEU A 169 -9.44 -9.10 23.85
CA LEU A 169 -10.32 -8.62 24.90
C LEU A 169 -11.15 -9.75 25.50
N ALA A 170 -11.80 -10.55 24.64
CA ALA A 170 -12.57 -11.71 25.08
C ALA A 170 -11.69 -12.73 25.82
N HIS A 171 -10.50 -13.03 25.30
CA HIS A 171 -9.56 -13.95 25.91
C HIS A 171 -9.14 -13.48 27.32
N LYS A 172 -8.75 -12.22 27.47
CA LYS A 172 -8.36 -11.67 28.78
C LYS A 172 -9.53 -11.55 29.75
N ILE A 173 -10.74 -11.24 29.28
CA ILE A 173 -11.93 -11.24 30.14
C ILE A 173 -12.16 -12.63 30.72
N VAL A 174 -12.08 -13.68 29.90
CA VAL A 174 -12.23 -15.07 30.37
C VAL A 174 -11.13 -15.44 31.35
N LEU A 175 -9.86 -15.14 31.02
CA LEU A 175 -8.71 -15.46 31.87
C LEU A 175 -8.78 -14.78 33.25
N PHE A 176 -9.12 -13.48 33.30
CA PHE A 176 -9.26 -12.74 34.55
C PHE A 176 -10.54 -13.09 35.33
N SER A 177 -11.57 -13.59 34.66
CA SER A 177 -12.79 -14.09 35.34
C SER A 177 -12.57 -15.48 35.94
N SER A 178 -11.71 -16.30 35.34
CA SER A 178 -11.44 -17.67 35.80
C SER A 178 -10.30 -17.78 36.82
N VAL A 179 -9.38 -16.82 36.87
CA VAL A 179 -8.19 -16.89 37.74
C VAL A 179 -8.26 -15.86 38.86
N HIS A 180 -8.12 -16.30 40.11
CA HIS A 180 -7.90 -15.42 41.27
C HIS A 180 -6.46 -14.87 41.23
N VAL A 181 -6.28 -13.76 40.52
CA VAL A 181 -4.98 -13.08 40.41
C VAL A 181 -4.72 -12.29 41.70
N SER A 182 -3.77 -12.78 42.51
CA SER A 182 -3.17 -12.06 43.65
C SER A 182 -1.76 -11.65 43.26
N MET A 183 -1.49 -10.34 43.18
CA MET A 183 -0.20 -9.79 42.74
C MET A 183 0.44 -9.01 43.89
N PRO A 184 1.48 -9.54 44.54
CA PRO A 184 2.07 -8.91 45.73
C PRO A 184 2.95 -7.68 45.43
N PHE A 185 3.52 -7.55 44.22
CA PHE A 185 4.51 -6.50 43.94
C PHE A 185 3.92 -5.08 43.82
N PHE A 186 2.73 -4.97 43.23
CA PHE A 186 2.07 -3.67 43.09
C PHE A 186 1.31 -3.24 44.33
N THR A 187 0.87 -4.20 45.15
CA THR A 187 0.30 -3.91 46.46
C THR A 187 1.35 -3.25 47.33
N ASP A 188 2.57 -3.78 47.45
CA ASP A 188 3.59 -3.17 48.33
C ASP A 188 4.06 -1.77 47.87
N ALA A 189 4.21 -1.57 46.55
CA ALA A 189 4.69 -0.28 46.00
C ALA A 189 3.62 0.83 46.05
N LEU A 190 2.32 0.48 46.09
CA LEU A 190 1.20 1.43 46.02
C LEU A 190 0.26 1.38 47.24
N GLN A 191 0.53 0.54 48.23
CA GLN A 191 -0.21 0.48 49.50
C GLN A 191 -0.05 1.74 50.37
N ASN A 192 0.91 2.61 50.04
CA ASN A 192 1.03 3.95 50.64
C ASN A 192 0.03 4.98 50.08
N ILE A 193 -0.77 4.62 49.07
CA ILE A 193 -1.72 5.52 48.43
C ILE A 193 -3.14 5.02 48.75
N ASN A 194 -3.75 5.63 49.76
CA ASN A 194 -5.02 5.25 50.38
C ASN A 194 -6.25 5.57 49.50
N TYR A 195 -6.39 4.88 48.36
CA TYR A 195 -7.60 4.96 47.51
C TYR A 195 -8.16 3.57 47.23
N ASP A 196 -9.47 3.42 47.39
CA ASP A 196 -10.29 2.23 47.13
C ASP A 196 -10.43 1.94 45.62
N VAL A 197 -9.30 1.83 44.92
CA VAL A 197 -9.24 1.62 43.47
C VAL A 197 -9.24 0.11 43.18
N PRO A 198 -10.07 -0.40 42.25
CA PRO A 198 -10.05 -1.80 41.85
C PRO A 198 -8.77 -2.13 41.08
N TRP A 199 -7.69 -2.43 41.81
CA TRP A 199 -6.33 -2.67 41.28
C TRP A 199 -6.29 -3.71 40.15
N ARG A 200 -7.15 -4.73 40.22
CA ARG A 200 -7.30 -5.77 39.19
C ARG A 200 -7.70 -5.20 37.82
N ALA A 201 -8.62 -4.24 37.80
CA ALA A 201 -9.07 -3.59 36.58
C ALA A 201 -7.98 -2.70 35.97
N VAL A 202 -7.19 -2.03 36.82
CA VAL A 202 -6.06 -1.18 36.40
C VAL A 202 -4.99 -2.03 35.73
N VAL A 203 -4.60 -3.16 36.34
CA VAL A 203 -3.61 -4.08 35.75
C VAL A 203 -4.12 -4.67 34.44
N PHE A 204 -5.36 -5.13 34.39
CA PHE A 204 -5.99 -5.63 33.16
C PHE A 204 -5.91 -4.60 32.03
N LEU A 205 -6.32 -3.35 32.31
CA LEU A 205 -6.31 -2.27 31.34
C LEU A 205 -4.88 -1.93 30.88
N LEU A 206 -3.91 -1.95 31.78
CA LEU A 206 -2.51 -1.67 31.47
C LEU A 206 -1.90 -2.76 30.57
N VAL A 207 -2.17 -4.03 30.85
CA VAL A 207 -1.73 -5.16 30.03
C VAL A 207 -2.37 -5.14 28.65
N LEU A 208 -3.67 -4.83 28.57
CA LEU A 208 -4.37 -4.68 27.30
C LEU A 208 -3.84 -3.47 26.51
N ALA A 209 -3.64 -2.32 27.16
CA ALA A 209 -3.07 -1.12 26.55
C ALA A 209 -1.65 -1.36 26.01
N SER A 210 -0.79 -2.05 26.76
CA SER A 210 0.55 -2.45 26.29
C SER A 210 0.48 -3.34 25.05
N TRP A 211 -0.45 -4.29 25.02
CA TRP A 211 -0.64 -5.16 23.85
C TRP A 211 -1.15 -4.35 22.64
N ILE A 212 -2.19 -3.52 22.81
CA ILE A 212 -2.73 -2.66 21.75
C ILE A 212 -1.62 -1.77 21.20
N TYR A 213 -0.83 -1.14 22.07
CA TYR A 213 0.26 -0.25 21.68
C TYR A 213 1.28 -0.98 20.82
N ARG A 214 1.85 -2.10 21.29
CA ARG A 214 2.85 -2.88 20.56
C ARG A 214 2.33 -3.34 19.19
N THR A 215 1.11 -3.86 19.15
CA THR A 215 0.45 -4.30 17.92
C THR A 215 0.19 -3.14 16.96
N THR A 216 -0.27 -1.99 17.48
CA THR A 216 -0.54 -0.80 16.66
C THR A 216 0.73 -0.23 16.06
N VAL A 217 1.83 -0.17 16.81
CA VAL A 217 3.13 0.30 16.30
C VAL A 217 3.63 -0.59 15.16
N PHE A 218 3.55 -1.90 15.32
CA PHE A 218 3.91 -2.85 14.25
C PHE A 218 3.02 -2.67 13.01
N LEU A 219 1.69 -2.71 13.19
CA LEU A 219 0.73 -2.59 12.09
C LEU A 219 0.84 -1.24 11.38
N LEU A 220 1.15 -0.16 12.11
CA LEU A 220 1.35 1.17 11.54
C LEU A 220 2.45 1.16 10.47
N VAL A 221 3.61 0.54 10.77
CA VAL A 221 4.71 0.44 9.80
C VAL A 221 4.35 -0.47 8.63
N CYS A 222 3.62 -1.56 8.89
CA CYS A 222 3.09 -2.42 7.83
C CYS A 222 2.14 -1.66 6.89
N VAL A 223 1.22 -0.88 7.45
CA VAL A 223 0.28 -0.05 6.67
C VAL A 223 1.00 1.07 5.93
N LEU A 224 2.03 1.69 6.54
CA LEU A 224 2.88 2.68 5.86
C LEU A 224 3.57 2.09 4.65
N PHE A 225 4.11 0.88 4.78
CA PHE A 225 4.68 0.17 3.65
C PHE A 225 3.63 -0.10 2.57
N ARG A 226 2.48 -0.66 2.94
CA ARG A 226 1.38 -0.93 2.01
C ARG A 226 0.90 0.33 1.30
N LEU A 227 0.76 1.42 2.03
CA LEU A 227 0.34 2.71 1.49
C LEU A 227 1.37 3.26 0.51
N THR A 228 2.66 3.18 0.86
CA THR A 228 3.73 3.54 -0.06
C THR A 228 3.62 2.70 -1.34
N CYS A 229 3.29 1.40 -1.23
CA CYS A 229 3.08 0.55 -2.39
C CYS A 229 1.92 1.01 -3.29
N GLU A 230 0.75 1.33 -2.71
CA GLU A 230 -0.42 1.82 -3.47
C GLU A 230 -0.13 3.16 -4.16
N LEU A 231 0.62 4.06 -3.52
CA LEU A 231 1.04 5.31 -4.13
C LEU A 231 1.94 5.06 -5.36
N GLN A 232 2.86 4.10 -5.28
CA GLN A 232 3.67 3.74 -6.45
C GLN A 232 2.82 3.13 -7.57
N ILE A 233 1.80 2.34 -7.24
CA ILE A 233 0.86 1.77 -8.23
C ILE A 233 0.13 2.88 -9.00
N LEU A 234 -0.33 3.93 -8.31
CA LEU A 234 -0.95 5.09 -8.95
C LEU A 234 0.00 5.82 -9.90
N ARG A 235 1.30 5.89 -9.57
CA ARG A 235 2.32 6.45 -10.48
C ARG A 235 2.53 5.60 -11.72
N PHE A 236 2.56 4.27 -11.56
CA PHE A 236 2.58 3.35 -12.70
C PHE A 236 1.32 3.49 -13.56
N GLU A 237 0.15 3.76 -12.96
CA GLU A 237 -1.08 4.04 -13.71
C GLU A 237 -0.96 5.32 -14.55
N GLY A 238 -0.38 6.39 -14.00
CA GLY A 238 -0.03 7.59 -14.77
C GLY A 238 0.91 7.29 -15.94
N LEU A 239 1.95 6.46 -15.72
CA LEU A 239 2.84 5.98 -16.77
C LEU A 239 2.10 5.15 -17.83
N TYR A 240 1.08 4.36 -17.46
CA TYR A 240 0.29 3.61 -18.43
C TYR A 240 -0.63 4.48 -19.27
N GLU A 241 -1.21 5.53 -18.69
CA GLU A 241 -2.02 6.49 -19.43
C GLU A 241 -1.19 7.24 -20.45
N MET A 242 0.07 7.54 -20.12
CA MET A 242 1.03 8.06 -21.08
C MET A 242 1.05 7.14 -22.33
N PHE A 243 1.32 5.83 -22.20
CA PHE A 243 1.42 4.91 -23.35
C PHE A 243 0.15 4.79 -24.23
N LYS A 244 -0.98 5.35 -23.81
CA LYS A 244 -2.23 5.35 -24.59
C LYS A 244 -2.42 6.60 -25.44
N VAL A 245 -1.69 7.68 -25.16
CA VAL A 245 -1.83 8.93 -25.90
C VAL A 245 -0.96 8.86 -27.15
N ASP A 246 -1.60 8.94 -28.33
CA ASP A 246 -0.90 8.97 -29.61
C ASP A 246 -0.37 10.40 -29.88
N ARG A 247 0.91 10.66 -29.54
CA ARG A 247 1.62 11.94 -29.75
C ARG A 247 2.96 11.70 -30.46
N SER A 248 3.57 12.78 -30.97
CA SER A 248 4.85 12.78 -31.72
C SER A 248 5.91 11.87 -31.08
N GLU A 249 6.47 10.96 -31.86
CA GLU A 249 6.99 9.68 -31.34
C GLU A 249 8.35 9.77 -30.62
N VAL A 250 9.24 10.66 -31.08
CA VAL A 250 10.65 10.68 -30.64
C VAL A 250 10.80 11.36 -29.28
N GLU A 251 10.28 12.57 -29.11
CA GLU A 251 10.32 13.30 -27.83
C GLU A 251 9.56 12.54 -26.74
N TRP A 252 8.51 11.84 -27.13
CA TRP A 252 7.59 11.21 -26.20
C TRP A 252 8.16 9.92 -25.59
N ALA A 253 8.96 9.15 -26.35
CA ALA A 253 9.71 8.01 -25.82
C ALA A 253 10.74 8.40 -24.74
N GLU A 254 11.41 9.55 -24.89
CA GLU A 254 12.35 10.04 -23.90
C GLU A 254 11.64 10.47 -22.60
N VAL A 255 10.48 11.13 -22.70
CA VAL A 255 9.69 11.49 -21.52
C VAL A 255 9.24 10.23 -20.75
N ILE A 256 8.81 9.17 -21.44
CA ILE A 256 8.47 7.89 -20.79
C ILE A 256 9.69 7.31 -20.07
N PHE A 257 10.86 7.31 -20.73
CA PHE A 257 12.09 6.78 -20.14
C PHE A 257 12.46 7.52 -18.85
N GLN A 258 12.44 8.85 -18.89
CA GLN A 258 12.75 9.68 -17.72
C GLN A 258 11.74 9.44 -16.58
N GLU A 259 10.45 9.35 -16.89
CA GLU A 259 9.41 9.07 -15.89
C GLU A 259 9.52 7.66 -15.30
N HIS A 260 9.76 6.64 -16.13
CA HIS A 260 10.01 5.28 -15.66
C HIS A 260 11.26 5.21 -14.78
N GLY A 261 12.37 5.86 -15.18
CA GLY A 261 13.60 5.94 -14.41
C GLY A 261 13.38 6.60 -13.05
N ARG A 262 12.58 7.67 -13.00
CA ARG A 262 12.21 8.36 -11.77
C ARG A 262 11.38 7.47 -10.85
N ILE A 263 10.36 6.79 -11.36
CA ILE A 263 9.54 5.84 -10.58
C ILE A 263 10.41 4.70 -10.04
N LYS A 264 11.31 4.16 -10.87
CA LYS A 264 12.24 3.10 -10.47
C LYS A 264 13.18 3.55 -9.35
N MET A 265 13.76 4.75 -9.43
CA MET A 265 14.60 5.30 -8.37
C MET A 265 13.83 5.48 -7.06
N GLN A 266 12.61 6.01 -7.12
CA GLN A 266 11.74 6.15 -5.95
C GLN A 266 11.37 4.80 -5.33
N LEU A 267 11.09 3.79 -6.18
CA LEU A 267 10.80 2.44 -5.73
C LEU A 267 12.03 1.77 -5.11
N LEU A 268 13.22 1.95 -5.68
CA LEU A 268 14.47 1.39 -5.17
C LEU A 268 14.82 1.99 -3.81
N GLU A 269 14.68 3.31 -3.68
CA GLU A 269 14.88 4.00 -2.41
C GLU A 269 13.89 3.53 -1.35
N THR A 270 12.61 3.39 -1.71
CA THR A 270 11.58 2.81 -0.83
C THR A 270 11.91 1.39 -0.43
N SER A 271 12.19 0.52 -1.41
CA SER A 271 12.51 -0.89 -1.20
C SER A 271 13.70 -1.04 -0.27
N HIS A 272 14.78 -0.29 -0.49
CA HIS A 272 15.98 -0.33 0.34
C HIS A 272 15.67 0.05 1.81
N ARG A 273 14.87 1.10 2.01
CA ARG A 273 14.44 1.55 3.35
C ARG A 273 13.64 0.47 4.10
N TYR A 274 12.73 -0.21 3.42
CA TYR A 274 11.86 -1.23 4.02
C TYR A 274 12.43 -2.66 3.95
N ARG A 275 13.54 -2.90 3.24
CA ARG A 275 14.14 -4.23 3.12
C ARG A 275 14.58 -4.77 4.48
N ALA A 276 15.25 -3.95 5.28
CA ALA A 276 15.65 -4.32 6.64
C ALA A 276 14.43 -4.65 7.51
N PHE A 277 13.34 -3.87 7.38
CA PHE A 277 12.07 -4.13 8.05
C PHE A 277 11.48 -5.49 7.65
N LEU A 278 11.33 -5.74 6.35
CA LEU A 278 10.73 -6.99 5.85
C LEU A 278 11.53 -8.23 6.27
N ILE A 279 12.87 -8.15 6.20
CA ILE A 279 13.75 -9.23 6.63
C ILE A 279 13.65 -9.46 8.14
N ALA A 280 13.72 -8.39 8.95
CA ALA A 280 13.63 -8.50 10.39
C ALA A 280 12.27 -9.04 10.85
N CYS A 281 11.17 -8.61 10.20
CA CYS A 281 9.83 -9.14 10.43
C CYS A 281 9.75 -10.62 10.08
N MET A 282 10.23 -11.02 8.90
CA MET A 282 10.28 -12.43 8.49
C MET A 282 11.01 -13.27 9.53
N VAL A 283 12.25 -12.91 9.88
CA VAL A 283 13.06 -13.66 10.85
C VAL A 283 12.37 -13.74 12.21
N THR A 284 11.84 -12.64 12.72
CA THR A 284 11.19 -12.61 14.04
C THR A 284 9.93 -13.47 14.05
N ILE A 285 9.11 -13.39 13.00
CA ILE A 285 7.88 -14.18 12.88
C ILE A 285 8.22 -15.66 12.74
N THR A 286 9.13 -16.04 11.84
CA THR A 286 9.53 -17.44 11.66
C THR A 286 10.13 -18.03 12.94
N VAL A 287 11.02 -17.32 13.63
CA VAL A 287 11.59 -17.75 14.93
C VAL A 287 10.49 -17.92 15.98
N SER A 288 9.53 -17.00 16.04
CA SER A 288 8.42 -17.09 16.99
C SER A 288 7.49 -18.27 16.71
N GLN A 289 7.18 -18.55 15.45
CA GLN A 289 6.35 -19.69 15.05
C GLN A 289 7.06 -21.01 15.30
N LEU A 290 8.36 -21.10 15.00
CA LEU A 290 9.16 -22.28 15.30
C LEU A 290 9.29 -22.50 16.81
N GLY A 291 9.50 -21.44 17.59
CA GLY A 291 9.52 -21.53 19.05
C GLY A 291 8.18 -22.04 19.60
N THR A 292 7.06 -21.56 19.04
CA THR A 292 5.72 -22.02 19.39
C THR A 292 5.55 -23.50 19.07
N LEU A 293 5.99 -23.92 17.88
CA LEU A 293 5.95 -25.31 17.44
C LEU A 293 6.71 -26.24 18.40
N ILE A 294 7.94 -25.88 18.76
CA ILE A 294 8.79 -26.65 19.67
C ILE A 294 8.15 -26.75 21.05
N LEU A 295 7.60 -25.65 21.57
CA LEU A 295 6.97 -25.63 22.89
C LEU A 295 5.69 -26.48 22.94
N VAL A 296 4.87 -26.42 21.88
CA VAL A 296 3.68 -27.26 21.72
C VAL A 296 4.05 -28.74 21.63
N LEU A 297 5.16 -29.09 20.94
CA LEU A 297 5.69 -30.44 20.84
C LEU A 297 6.28 -30.95 22.15
N SER A 298 6.97 -30.10 22.91
CA SER A 298 7.61 -30.48 24.17
C SER A 298 6.64 -30.54 25.36
N SER A 299 5.50 -29.86 25.27
CA SER A 299 4.52 -29.79 26.35
C SER A 299 3.66 -31.06 26.43
N LYS A 300 3.82 -31.81 27.53
CA LYS A 300 2.91 -32.90 27.95
C LYS A 300 1.63 -32.41 28.65
N ALA A 301 1.50 -31.10 28.88
CA ALA A 301 0.35 -30.51 29.59
C ALA A 301 -0.90 -30.42 28.68
N PRO A 302 -2.12 -30.46 29.26
CA PRO A 302 -3.37 -30.24 28.53
C PRO A 302 -3.35 -28.86 27.84
N LYS A 303 -3.75 -28.83 26.57
CA LYS A 303 -3.59 -27.69 25.67
C LYS A 303 -4.88 -26.88 25.58
N ASP A 304 -5.29 -26.28 26.69
CA ASP A 304 -6.54 -25.51 26.70
C ASP A 304 -6.35 -24.14 26.03
N PHE A 305 -7.40 -23.67 25.34
CA PHE A 305 -7.43 -22.36 24.68
C PHE A 305 -7.14 -21.20 25.66
N CYS A 306 -7.49 -21.34 26.93
CA CYS A 306 -7.17 -20.36 27.98
C CYS A 306 -5.67 -20.16 28.21
N ASN A 307 -4.83 -21.15 27.91
CA ASN A 307 -3.38 -21.05 28.14
C ASN A 307 -2.58 -20.65 26.88
N THR A 308 -3.10 -20.96 25.69
CA THR A 308 -2.39 -20.73 24.41
C THR A 308 -2.98 -19.56 23.59
N GLY A 309 -4.11 -19.00 24.02
CA GLY A 309 -4.83 -17.95 23.29
C GLY A 309 -3.98 -16.71 22.97
N ASP A 310 -3.27 -16.14 23.95
CA ASP A 310 -2.36 -15.00 23.76
C ASP A 310 -1.36 -15.22 22.60
N LEU A 311 -0.79 -16.42 22.52
CA LEU A 311 0.20 -16.79 21.50
C LEU A 311 -0.42 -16.91 20.11
N LEU A 312 -1.62 -17.48 20.04
CA LEU A 312 -2.38 -17.62 18.81
C LEU A 312 -2.81 -16.24 18.27
N VAL A 313 -3.38 -15.39 19.12
CA VAL A 313 -3.80 -14.04 18.75
C VAL A 313 -2.61 -13.25 18.22
N CYS A 314 -1.49 -13.24 18.95
CA CYS A 314 -0.27 -12.56 18.54
C CYS A 314 0.24 -13.06 17.18
N SER A 315 0.28 -14.39 16.95
CA SER A 315 0.73 -14.98 15.69
C SER A 315 -0.15 -14.56 14.50
N VAL A 316 -1.48 -14.58 14.69
CA VAL A 316 -2.44 -14.16 13.65
C VAL A 316 -2.27 -12.68 13.30
N VAL A 317 -2.10 -11.80 14.29
CA VAL A 317 -1.91 -10.36 14.01
C VAL A 317 -0.58 -10.10 13.30
N GLN A 318 0.50 -10.73 13.75
CA GLN A 318 1.82 -10.57 13.15
C GLN A 318 1.84 -11.06 11.70
N LEU A 319 1.26 -12.25 11.46
CA LEU A 319 1.20 -12.84 10.14
C LEU A 319 0.30 -12.03 9.19
N SER A 320 -0.85 -11.55 9.65
CA SER A 320 -1.74 -10.71 8.82
C SER A 320 -1.06 -9.39 8.41
N GLY A 321 -0.36 -8.72 9.33
CA GLY A 321 0.42 -7.53 9.02
C GLY A 321 1.56 -7.80 8.03
N PHE A 322 2.27 -8.92 8.21
CA PHE A 322 3.37 -9.32 7.32
C PHE A 322 2.89 -9.72 5.92
N VAL A 323 1.84 -10.53 5.82
CA VAL A 323 1.22 -10.92 4.53
C VAL A 323 0.72 -9.70 3.78
N MET A 324 0.12 -8.73 4.47
CA MET A 324 -0.29 -7.46 3.86
C MET A 324 0.89 -6.73 3.21
N CYS A 325 2.05 -6.70 3.87
CA CYS A 325 3.28 -6.13 3.30
C CYS A 325 3.73 -6.89 2.06
N LEU A 326 3.88 -8.22 2.15
CA LEU A 326 4.31 -9.04 1.03
C LEU A 326 3.40 -8.90 -0.19
N PHE A 327 2.09 -8.85 0.03
CA PHE A 327 1.12 -8.65 -1.04
C PHE A 327 1.29 -7.27 -1.70
N GLY A 328 1.70 -6.24 -0.94
CA GLY A 328 2.04 -4.92 -1.49
C GLY A 328 3.24 -4.98 -2.42
N ALA A 329 4.31 -5.65 -1.96
CA ALA A 329 5.53 -5.81 -2.73
C ALA A 329 5.32 -6.66 -4.00
N ALA A 330 4.67 -7.82 -3.89
CA ALA A 330 4.36 -8.68 -5.05
C ALA A 330 3.48 -7.96 -6.08
N ARG A 331 2.50 -7.17 -5.62
CA ARG A 331 1.63 -6.39 -6.51
C ARG A 331 2.42 -5.35 -7.29
N ILE A 332 3.40 -4.68 -6.69
CA ILE A 332 4.27 -3.75 -7.42
C ILE A 332 5.14 -4.50 -8.42
N THR A 333 5.78 -5.60 -8.02
CA THR A 333 6.63 -6.40 -8.93
C THR A 333 5.86 -6.82 -10.18
N HIS A 334 4.63 -7.32 -10.01
CA HIS A 334 3.76 -7.66 -11.12
C HIS A 334 3.42 -6.45 -12.01
N ARG A 335 3.19 -5.27 -11.41
CA ARG A 335 2.94 -4.04 -12.18
C ARG A 335 4.19 -3.60 -12.95
N ALA A 336 5.36 -3.62 -12.34
CA ALA A 336 6.62 -3.32 -13.03
C ALA A 336 6.83 -4.24 -14.24
N GLN A 337 6.58 -5.55 -14.10
CA GLN A 337 6.63 -6.51 -15.21
C GLN A 337 5.61 -6.19 -16.32
N ARG A 338 4.41 -5.71 -15.96
CA ARG A 338 3.36 -5.35 -16.92
C ARG A 338 3.74 -4.16 -17.81
N VAL A 339 4.60 -3.24 -17.35
CA VAL A 339 5.08 -2.09 -18.14
C VAL A 339 5.69 -2.55 -19.47
N VAL A 340 6.48 -3.63 -19.45
CA VAL A 340 7.15 -4.17 -20.65
C VAL A 340 6.14 -4.63 -21.71
N SER A 341 5.09 -5.34 -21.28
CA SER A 341 4.03 -5.81 -22.20
C SER A 341 3.27 -4.63 -22.81
N ILE A 342 3.01 -3.58 -22.03
CA ILE A 342 2.33 -2.37 -22.51
C ILE A 342 3.22 -1.62 -23.50
N ALA A 343 4.50 -1.45 -23.18
CA ALA A 343 5.46 -0.79 -24.07
C ALA A 343 5.64 -1.55 -25.39
N SER A 344 5.68 -2.89 -25.34
CA SER A 344 5.75 -3.74 -26.54
C SER A 344 4.51 -3.58 -27.42
N LYS A 345 3.31 -3.55 -26.82
CA LYS A 345 2.05 -3.30 -27.55
C LYS A 345 2.02 -1.90 -28.15
N TRP A 346 2.52 -0.90 -27.43
CA TRP A 346 2.63 0.47 -27.92
C TRP A 346 3.58 0.54 -29.13
N HIS A 347 4.78 -0.03 -29.05
CA HIS A 347 5.72 -0.09 -30.17
C HIS A 347 5.12 -0.79 -31.39
N MET A 348 4.44 -1.92 -31.20
CA MET A 348 3.76 -2.65 -32.28
C MET A 348 2.64 -1.80 -32.91
N ARG A 349 1.77 -1.18 -32.11
CA ARG A 349 0.69 -0.32 -32.63
C ARG A 349 1.23 0.83 -33.47
N MET A 350 2.27 1.50 -32.99
CA MET A 350 2.88 2.62 -33.69
C MET A 350 3.63 2.17 -34.96
N SER A 351 4.21 0.97 -34.99
CA SER A 351 4.89 0.45 -36.19
C SER A 351 3.93 -0.05 -37.26
N CYS A 352 2.69 -0.40 -36.89
CA CYS A 352 1.66 -0.86 -37.81
C CYS A 352 0.71 0.25 -38.26
N GLN A 353 0.91 1.52 -37.85
CA GLN A 353 0.10 2.61 -38.37
C GLN A 353 0.40 2.78 -39.87
N PRO A 354 -0.62 2.69 -40.75
CA PRO A 354 -0.40 2.84 -42.18
C PRO A 354 0.11 4.26 -42.44
N ASN A 355 1.31 4.33 -43.02
CA ASN A 355 1.98 5.57 -43.39
C ASN A 355 1.16 6.32 -44.46
N GLY A 356 0.20 7.14 -44.03
CA GLY A 356 -0.66 7.89 -44.95
C GLY A 356 -2.09 8.13 -44.48
N LYS A 357 -2.28 9.00 -43.48
CA LYS A 357 -3.46 9.90 -43.41
C LYS A 357 -3.06 11.22 -42.73
N HIS A 358 -2.16 11.96 -43.37
CA HIS A 358 -2.38 13.40 -43.47
C HIS A 358 -3.43 13.60 -44.59
N VAL A 359 -4.69 13.21 -44.32
CA VAL A 359 -5.80 13.77 -45.10
C VAL A 359 -5.87 15.21 -44.62
N SER A 360 -5.27 16.09 -45.39
CA SER A 360 -5.56 17.52 -45.34
C SER A 360 -7.08 17.65 -45.30
N ASP A 361 -7.56 18.26 -44.24
CA ASP A 361 -8.92 18.80 -44.14
C ASP A 361 -9.03 19.90 -45.22
N SER A 362 -9.27 19.49 -46.46
CA SER A 362 -9.69 20.36 -47.54
C SER A 362 -11.16 20.06 -47.77
N THR A 363 -11.98 20.85 -47.09
CA THR A 363 -13.33 21.28 -47.46
C THR A 363 -13.84 20.66 -48.77
N GLU A 364 -14.65 19.62 -48.67
CA GLU A 364 -15.58 19.25 -49.74
C GLU A 364 -16.73 20.27 -49.72
N GLU A 365 -16.62 21.29 -50.57
CA GLU A 365 -17.80 22.00 -51.09
C GLU A 365 -18.06 21.51 -52.52
N ASP A 366 -19.24 20.92 -52.70
CA ASP A 366 -19.84 20.52 -53.96
C ASP A 366 -19.91 21.65 -54.99
N GLY A 367 -19.67 21.35 -56.27
CA GLY A 367 -19.85 22.32 -57.35
C GLY A 367 -19.55 21.85 -58.77
N TYR A 368 -20.42 21.01 -59.33
CA TYR A 368 -20.83 20.88 -60.74
C TYR A 368 -19.94 21.41 -61.91
N THR A 369 -19.58 20.47 -62.80
CA THR A 369 -19.59 20.50 -64.29
C THR A 369 -18.94 21.66 -65.08
N SER A 370 -17.95 21.35 -65.94
CA SER A 370 -18.14 21.24 -67.41
C SER A 370 -16.79 21.14 -68.15
N ASP A 371 -16.79 20.22 -69.12
CA ASP A 371 -15.99 20.04 -70.34
C ASP A 371 -15.16 21.24 -70.86
N TYR A 372 -13.90 21.01 -71.25
CA TYR A 372 -13.30 21.37 -72.56
C TYR A 372 -11.84 20.89 -72.69
N ASP A 373 -11.56 20.40 -73.90
CA ASP A 373 -10.37 19.80 -74.48
C ASP A 373 -9.13 20.74 -74.58
N HIS A 374 -7.93 20.24 -74.26
CA HIS A 374 -6.67 20.57 -74.96
C HIS A 374 -5.46 19.75 -74.44
N PRO A 375 -4.66 19.10 -75.32
CA PRO A 375 -3.42 18.45 -74.91
C PRO A 375 -2.25 19.46 -75.02
N ALA A 376 -1.59 19.74 -73.90
CA ALA A 376 -0.32 20.47 -73.90
C ALA A 376 0.72 19.68 -73.11
N TYR A 377 1.73 19.20 -73.83
CA TYR A 377 2.98 18.70 -73.30
C TYR A 377 3.57 19.70 -72.28
N GLN A 378 3.72 19.26 -71.02
CA GLN A 378 4.64 19.87 -70.06
C GLN A 378 5.53 18.79 -69.45
N PRO A 379 6.86 19.00 -69.40
CA PRO A 379 7.80 17.99 -68.93
C PRO A 379 7.69 17.81 -67.41
N ALA A 380 7.70 16.55 -66.98
CA ALA A 380 7.71 16.14 -65.59
C ALA A 380 8.91 16.73 -64.83
N GLN A 381 8.67 17.76 -64.01
CA GLN A 381 9.61 18.22 -62.98
C GLN A 381 8.99 18.23 -61.57
N HIS A 382 7.98 17.39 -61.33
CA HIS A 382 7.35 17.27 -60.01
C HIS A 382 7.71 15.98 -59.24
N GLY A 383 8.77 15.27 -59.63
CA GLY A 383 9.22 14.04 -58.95
C GLY A 383 10.19 14.23 -57.79
N SER A 384 10.96 15.33 -57.75
CA SER A 384 12.08 15.46 -56.81
C SER A 384 11.67 15.89 -55.40
N LYS A 385 10.70 16.80 -55.25
CA LYS A 385 10.24 17.23 -53.90
C LYS A 385 9.46 16.13 -53.17
N ALA A 386 8.62 15.38 -53.89
CA ALA A 386 7.87 14.26 -53.34
C ALA A 386 8.77 13.07 -52.97
N ALA A 387 9.78 12.78 -53.81
CA ALA A 387 10.78 11.75 -53.51
C ALA A 387 11.65 12.14 -52.29
N ASN A 388 12.10 13.40 -52.23
CA ASN A 388 12.89 13.90 -51.09
C ASN A 388 12.06 13.96 -49.79
N SER A 389 10.77 14.32 -49.86
CA SER A 389 9.89 14.28 -48.68
C SER A 389 9.58 12.86 -48.23
N MET A 390 9.45 11.91 -49.16
CA MET A 390 9.20 10.48 -48.86
C MET A 390 10.46 9.79 -48.30
N GLN A 391 11.65 10.18 -48.76
CA GLN A 391 12.92 9.75 -48.17
C GLN A 391 13.15 10.35 -46.78
N LEU A 392 12.82 11.63 -46.58
CA LEU A 392 12.92 12.26 -45.25
C LEU A 392 11.94 11.63 -44.26
N SER A 393 10.68 11.40 -44.67
CA SER A 393 9.66 10.78 -43.82
C SER A 393 9.98 9.32 -43.47
N SER A 394 10.52 8.55 -44.42
CA SER A 394 10.96 7.17 -44.15
C SER A 394 12.21 7.11 -43.24
N MET A 395 13.11 8.09 -43.34
CA MET A 395 14.27 8.21 -42.45
C MET A 395 13.85 8.62 -41.02
N GLU A 396 12.85 9.50 -40.88
CA GLU A 396 12.27 9.88 -39.59
C GLU A 396 11.49 8.73 -38.93
N GLU A 397 10.72 7.96 -39.71
CA GLU A 397 9.96 6.80 -39.23
C GLU A 397 10.87 5.65 -38.79
N THR A 398 11.97 5.41 -39.51
CA THR A 398 12.99 4.42 -39.11
C THR A 398 13.74 4.85 -37.86
N ALA A 399 14.06 6.14 -37.70
CA ALA A 399 14.64 6.67 -36.48
C ALA A 399 13.68 6.54 -35.28
N ALA A 400 12.40 6.88 -35.46
CA ALA A 400 11.38 6.75 -34.42
C ALA A 400 11.18 5.28 -34.01
N SER A 401 11.10 4.35 -34.96
CA SER A 401 11.01 2.91 -34.68
C SER A 401 12.21 2.40 -33.88
N SER A 402 13.43 2.84 -34.22
CA SER A 402 14.66 2.47 -33.50
C SER A 402 14.65 2.99 -32.05
N VAL A 403 14.22 4.23 -31.82
CA VAL A 403 14.07 4.81 -30.48
C VAL A 403 13.01 4.06 -29.66
N ARG A 404 11.86 3.74 -30.26
CA ARG A 404 10.81 2.94 -29.60
C ARG A 404 11.31 1.55 -29.23
N GLN A 405 12.06 0.89 -30.11
CA GLN A 405 12.65 -0.41 -29.84
C GLN A 405 13.68 -0.34 -28.70
N ALA A 406 14.56 0.67 -28.71
CA ALA A 406 15.52 0.91 -27.63
C ALA A 406 14.83 1.08 -26.27
N LEU A 407 13.71 1.81 -26.23
CA LEU A 407 12.90 1.96 -25.02
C LEU A 407 12.32 0.62 -24.53
N VAL A 408 11.74 -0.18 -25.44
CA VAL A 408 11.21 -1.51 -25.09
C VAL A 408 12.32 -2.43 -24.57
N THR A 409 13.48 -2.43 -25.23
CA THR A 409 14.65 -3.18 -24.80
C THR A 409 15.13 -2.74 -23.42
N TYR A 410 15.21 -1.42 -23.18
CA TYR A 410 15.52 -0.89 -21.85
C TYR A 410 14.53 -1.40 -20.79
N LEU A 411 13.22 -1.30 -21.04
CA LEU A 411 12.19 -1.75 -20.09
C LEU A 411 12.25 -3.25 -19.85
N HIS A 412 12.57 -4.04 -20.86
CA HIS A 412 12.72 -5.49 -20.74
C HIS A 412 13.85 -5.86 -19.75
N TYR A 413 15.04 -5.29 -19.93
CA TYR A 413 16.19 -5.52 -19.05
C TYR A 413 16.05 -4.85 -17.67
N ASN A 414 15.13 -3.89 -17.52
CA ASN A 414 14.89 -3.15 -16.29
C ASN A 414 13.54 -3.48 -15.63
N SER A 415 12.96 -4.64 -15.94
CA SER A 415 11.64 -5.11 -15.47
C SER A 415 11.57 -5.52 -13.98
N GLY A 416 12.60 -5.19 -13.20
CA GLY A 416 12.73 -5.59 -11.79
C GLY A 416 11.77 -4.84 -10.85
N GLY A 417 11.08 -5.61 -10.00
CA GLY A 417 10.28 -5.11 -8.88
C GLY A 417 11.05 -4.97 -7.56
N ILE A 418 10.34 -5.04 -6.44
CA ILE A 418 10.95 -5.07 -5.11
C ILE A 418 11.69 -6.40 -4.94
N THR A 419 12.98 -6.36 -4.60
CA THR A 419 13.80 -7.55 -4.37
C THR A 419 14.09 -7.75 -2.88
N ILE A 420 14.01 -8.99 -2.40
CA ILE A 420 14.42 -9.42 -1.06
C ILE A 420 15.48 -10.51 -1.22
N PHE A 421 16.63 -10.37 -0.55
CA PHE A 421 17.79 -11.27 -0.69
C PHE A 421 18.33 -11.44 -2.13
N GLY A 422 18.10 -10.45 -3.00
CA GLY A 422 18.52 -10.52 -4.40
C GLY A 422 17.52 -11.21 -5.32
N PHE A 423 16.49 -11.86 -4.77
CA PHE A 423 15.38 -12.41 -5.54
C PHE A 423 14.25 -11.39 -5.64
N ALA A 424 13.66 -11.25 -6.83
CA ALA A 424 12.46 -10.44 -7.00
C ALA A 424 11.32 -11.07 -6.20
N LEU A 425 10.65 -10.27 -5.37
CA LEU A 425 9.48 -10.73 -4.66
C LEU A 425 8.31 -10.80 -5.63
N ASP A 426 8.15 -11.97 -6.24
CA ASP A 426 7.15 -12.27 -7.25
C ASP A 426 5.97 -13.05 -6.63
N ARG A 427 5.04 -13.46 -7.49
CA ARG A 427 3.87 -14.22 -7.07
C ARG A 427 4.25 -15.61 -6.54
N GLY A 428 5.28 -16.24 -7.10
CA GLY A 428 5.78 -17.55 -6.67
C GLY A 428 6.41 -17.51 -5.28
N LEU A 429 7.31 -16.56 -5.02
CA LEU A 429 7.94 -16.37 -3.71
C LEU A 429 6.89 -16.01 -2.66
N LEU A 430 5.91 -15.16 -3.00
CA LEU A 430 4.79 -14.87 -2.10
C LEU A 430 4.00 -16.14 -1.74
N HIS A 431 3.67 -16.99 -2.72
CA HIS A 431 2.93 -18.23 -2.45
C HIS A 431 3.72 -19.22 -1.62
N THR A 432 5.03 -19.36 -1.86
CA THR A 432 5.88 -20.27 -1.08
C THR A 432 6.05 -19.79 0.36
N LEU A 433 6.31 -18.50 0.57
CA LEU A 433 6.43 -17.94 1.92
C LEU A 433 5.10 -18.00 2.68
N PHE A 434 3.99 -17.70 2.00
CA PHE A 434 2.66 -17.82 2.57
C PHE A 434 2.33 -19.27 2.92
N ALA A 435 2.59 -20.22 2.01
CA ALA A 435 2.35 -21.63 2.27
C ALA A 435 3.17 -22.11 3.47
N PHE A 436 4.46 -21.77 3.54
CA PHE A 436 5.34 -22.14 4.64
C PHE A 436 4.83 -21.60 6.00
N GLU A 437 4.58 -20.30 6.10
CA GLU A 437 4.14 -19.65 7.34
C GLU A 437 2.71 -20.08 7.75
N MET A 438 1.79 -20.18 6.78
CA MET A 438 0.42 -20.63 7.06
C MET A 438 0.35 -22.10 7.45
N THR A 439 1.17 -22.96 6.85
CA THR A 439 1.25 -24.37 7.23
C THR A 439 1.74 -24.50 8.67
N LEU A 440 2.74 -23.72 9.09
CA LEU A 440 3.18 -23.69 10.49
C LEU A 440 2.05 -23.27 11.42
N VAL A 441 1.35 -22.17 11.12
CA VAL A 441 0.24 -21.69 11.96
C VAL A 441 -0.93 -22.68 12.01
N LEU A 442 -1.34 -23.22 10.87
CA LEU A 442 -2.44 -24.19 10.79
C LEU A 442 -2.11 -25.50 11.49
N TRP A 443 -0.85 -25.94 11.41
CA TRP A 443 -0.40 -27.12 12.14
C TRP A 443 -0.46 -26.89 13.65
N ILE A 444 0.01 -25.72 14.12
CA ILE A 444 -0.07 -25.34 15.53
C ILE A 444 -1.55 -25.29 15.96
N LEU A 445 -2.41 -24.64 15.18
CA LEU A 445 -3.84 -24.54 15.45
C LEU A 445 -4.50 -25.92 15.50
N SER A 446 -4.18 -26.83 14.57
CA SER A 446 -4.69 -28.20 14.57
C SER A 446 -4.32 -28.94 15.85
N LYS A 447 -3.08 -28.78 16.35
CA LYS A 447 -2.66 -29.37 17.61
C LYS A 447 -3.26 -28.71 18.85
N VAL A 448 -3.65 -27.44 18.78
CA VAL A 448 -4.32 -26.77 19.90
C VAL A 448 -5.82 -27.11 19.93
N VAL A 449 -6.49 -27.17 18.77
CA VAL A 449 -7.94 -27.43 18.68
C VAL A 449 -8.28 -28.91 18.82
N VAL A 450 -7.48 -29.83 18.28
CA VAL A 450 -7.75 -31.28 18.35
C VAL A 450 -7.39 -31.90 19.72
N LEU A 451 -6.60 -31.19 20.54
CA LEU A 451 -6.24 -31.64 21.89
C LEU A 451 -6.93 -30.85 23.02
N SER A 452 -7.92 -29.99 22.68
CA SER A 452 -8.74 -29.24 23.64
C SER A 452 -10.10 -29.88 23.85
#